data_AF-A0AAE1ABW6-F1
#
_entry.id   AF-A0AAE1ABW6-F1
#
_cell.length_a   1.000
_cell.length_b   1.000
_cell.length_c   1.000
_cell.angle_alpha   90.00
_cell.angle_beta   90.00
_cell.angle_gamma   90.00
#
_symmetry.space_group_name_H-M   'P 1'
#
loop_
_entity.id
_entity.type
_entity.pdbx_description
1 polymer ?
#
loop_
_entity_poly.entity_id
_entity_poly.type
_entity_poly.pdbx_seq_one_letter_code
_entity_poly.pdbx_strand_id
1 'polypeptide(L)'
;MAAILSILHSNAQCERVLSMDEVRLHFNCSTLEGAELEDQGLEGTALTHWEKRVFENEAMTGTYTQNSVISRITLAMMEDTGWYKADYSLAGDYEWGKNLGCDFVQNSCYNWISTHKKRGESIHPFCDQVKRGELWTHCAHNRHSVALCNLVEYQQNMPAKYQYFNTIPGIPKSTVGKYAGSVQLADYCPYLQEFSWTNDANKPVRGSNCHESENNLDIDSNFFGEDYGKNSLCFEHASRWYLHLCGSVRSPQHAGSGCYKYSCDKLQGLSIHVLNYTYRCYHEKQVINVVYTSEEYLHRGTIVCPSCREICGDKVTCPPDEAAPAVSAPRVKDIPCNSSHYVAPERLDWSLSRLD
;
A
#
# COMPACT_ATOMS: atom_id res chain seq x y z
N MET A 1 18.40 1.00 22.39
CA MET A 1 18.07 2.25 23.09
C MET A 1 18.05 3.26 21.96
N ALA A 2 16.87 3.64 21.48
CA ALA A 2 16.76 4.47 20.29
C ALA A 2 17.39 5.83 20.56
N ALA A 3 18.20 6.34 19.63
CA ALA A 3 18.72 7.69 19.70
C ALA A 3 17.65 8.63 19.16
N ILE A 4 17.34 9.70 19.91
CA ILE A 4 16.41 10.73 19.48
C ILE A 4 17.23 11.95 19.10
N LEU A 5 17.02 12.49 17.91
CA LEU A 5 17.63 13.77 17.52
C LEU A 5 16.88 14.92 18.20
N SER A 6 17.60 15.64 19.07
CA SER A 6 17.17 16.91 19.64
C SER A 6 18.33 17.90 19.53
N ILE A 7 18.20 18.89 18.65
CA ILE A 7 19.26 19.88 18.42
C ILE A 7 19.13 20.98 19.48
N LEU A 8 20.00 20.94 20.50
CA LEU A 8 20.10 21.97 21.52
C LEU A 8 21.15 23.01 21.09
N HIS A 9 20.73 24.21 20.70
CA HIS A 9 21.66 25.32 20.46
C HIS A 9 22.07 26.01 21.76
N SER A 10 23.37 26.22 21.94
CA SER A 10 23.97 26.83 23.14
C SER A 10 23.97 28.37 23.16
N ASN A 11 23.12 29.03 22.37
CA ASN A 11 22.95 30.49 22.43
C ASN A 11 21.49 30.83 22.74
N ALA A 12 21.31 31.78 23.66
CA ALA A 12 20.09 32.14 24.39
C ALA A 12 18.95 32.74 23.52
N GLN A 13 18.69 32.17 22.35
CA GLN A 13 17.63 32.58 21.42
C GLN A 13 17.10 31.40 20.59
N CYS A 14 16.93 30.23 21.20
CA CYS A 14 16.33 29.06 20.56
C CYS A 14 15.39 28.36 21.56
N GLU A 15 14.19 28.92 21.76
CA GLU A 15 13.15 28.25 22.56
C GLU A 15 12.39 27.19 21.75
N ARG A 16 12.65 27.06 20.44
CA ARG A 16 11.84 26.22 19.53
C ARG A 16 12.74 25.39 18.61
N VAL A 17 12.66 24.06 18.76
CA VAL A 17 13.29 23.08 17.85
C VAL A 17 12.25 22.75 16.77
N LEU A 18 12.49 23.15 15.52
CA LEU A 18 11.49 23.06 14.45
C LEU A 18 11.19 21.61 14.08
N SER A 19 12.22 20.76 14.03
CA SER A 19 12.08 19.33 13.71
C SER A 19 11.20 18.61 14.74
N MET A 20 11.38 18.92 16.03
CA MET A 20 10.54 18.39 17.10
C MET A 20 9.07 18.78 16.90
N ASP A 21 8.80 20.03 16.54
CA ASP A 21 7.43 20.50 16.31
C ASP A 21 6.78 19.85 15.09
N GLU A 22 7.50 19.76 13.96
CA GLU A 22 6.98 19.10 12.75
C GLU A 22 6.75 17.61 12.99
N VAL A 23 7.59 16.93 13.78
CA VAL A 23 7.38 15.52 14.17
C VAL A 23 6.15 15.35 15.05
N ARG A 24 5.96 16.22 16.05
CA ARG A 24 4.76 16.22 16.92
C ARG A 24 3.49 16.46 16.11
N LEU A 25 3.53 17.43 15.19
CA LEU A 25 2.43 17.76 14.30
C LEU A 25 2.11 16.59 13.35
N HIS A 26 3.13 15.99 12.74
CA HIS A 26 2.97 14.88 11.79
C HIS A 26 2.30 13.67 12.43
N PHE A 27 2.83 13.16 13.54
CA PHE A 27 2.25 12.00 14.22
C PHE A 27 1.01 12.35 15.05
N ASN A 28 0.67 13.63 15.24
CA ASN A 28 -0.33 14.08 16.21
C ASN A 28 -0.05 13.56 17.63
N CYS A 29 1.20 13.75 18.09
CA CYS A 29 1.65 13.32 19.41
C CYS A 29 2.47 14.43 20.09
N SER A 30 1.85 15.18 21.01
CA SER A 30 2.48 16.33 21.67
C SER A 30 3.58 15.96 22.66
N THR A 31 3.66 14.70 23.10
CA THR A 31 4.63 14.21 24.10
C THR A 31 5.94 13.71 23.50
N LEU A 32 6.08 13.71 22.16
CA LEU A 32 7.34 13.33 21.52
C LEU A 32 8.47 14.27 21.92
N GLU A 33 9.65 13.70 22.18
CA GLU A 33 10.87 14.45 22.55
C GLU A 33 11.76 14.76 21.34
N GLY A 34 11.48 14.16 20.18
CA GLY A 34 12.17 14.38 18.91
C GLY A 34 11.86 13.30 17.88
N ALA A 35 12.61 13.27 16.78
CA ALA A 35 12.57 12.20 15.78
C ALA A 35 13.51 11.06 16.16
N GLU A 36 13.05 9.82 16.00
CA GLU A 36 13.88 8.63 16.15
C GLU A 36 14.90 8.54 14.99
N LEU A 37 16.16 8.30 15.36
CA LEU A 37 17.23 7.99 14.42
C LEU A 37 17.41 6.47 14.31
N GLU A 38 17.76 6.03 13.11
CA GLU A 38 18.06 4.65 12.78
C GLU A 38 19.13 4.07 13.73
N ASP A 39 18.83 2.91 14.34
CA ASP A 39 19.74 2.23 15.28
C ASP A 39 20.29 0.89 14.73
N GLN A 40 19.89 0.51 13.51
CA GLN A 40 20.39 -0.63 12.76
C GLN A 40 21.27 -0.20 11.56
N GLY A 41 21.87 -1.18 10.89
CA GLY A 41 22.74 -0.96 9.73
C GLY A 41 24.23 -0.88 10.07
N LEU A 42 25.03 -0.52 9.06
CA LEU A 42 26.48 -0.37 9.18
C LEU A 42 26.85 1.08 9.53
N GLU A 43 28.16 1.33 9.72
CA GLU A 43 28.70 2.67 9.85
C GLU A 43 28.28 3.53 8.64
N GLY A 44 27.69 4.68 8.91
CA GLY A 44 27.09 5.55 7.89
C GLY A 44 25.58 5.42 7.73
N THR A 45 24.94 4.41 8.32
CA THR A 45 23.46 4.28 8.38
C THR A 45 22.92 4.64 9.75
N ALA A 46 23.40 3.96 10.80
CA ALA A 46 22.96 4.21 12.16
C ALA A 46 23.30 5.65 12.60
N LEU A 47 22.36 6.30 13.28
CA LEU A 47 22.45 7.66 13.81
C LEU A 47 22.57 8.80 12.78
N THR A 48 22.56 8.49 11.48
CA THR A 48 22.64 9.48 10.39
C THR A 48 21.39 9.54 9.52
N HIS A 49 20.45 8.63 9.75
CA HIS A 49 19.18 8.50 9.03
C HIS A 49 18.01 8.45 9.99
N TRP A 50 16.82 8.73 9.49
CA TRP A 50 15.57 8.51 10.22
C TRP A 50 15.28 7.02 10.41
N GLU A 51 14.74 6.68 11.58
CA GLU A 51 14.27 5.33 11.90
C GLU A 51 13.20 4.86 10.90
N LYS A 52 13.53 3.85 10.09
CA LYS A 52 12.66 3.46 8.97
C LYS A 52 11.34 2.88 9.45
N ARG A 53 11.24 2.31 10.66
CA ARG A 53 9.97 1.82 11.22
C ARG A 53 8.89 2.91 11.28
N VAL A 54 9.25 4.13 11.68
CA VAL A 54 8.30 5.25 11.86
C VAL A 54 8.37 6.27 10.73
N PHE A 55 9.42 6.25 9.90
CA PHE A 55 9.59 7.20 8.80
C PHE A 55 9.57 6.61 7.37
N GLU A 56 9.63 5.28 7.22
CA GLU A 56 9.49 4.51 5.97
C GLU A 56 9.99 5.16 4.67
N ASN A 57 9.15 5.88 3.91
CA ASN A 57 9.47 6.49 2.61
C ASN A 57 9.97 7.94 2.71
N GLU A 58 10.35 8.41 3.90
CA GLU A 58 11.06 9.68 4.06
C GLU A 58 12.45 9.59 3.40
N ALA A 59 12.84 10.64 2.67
CA ALA A 59 14.06 10.71 1.88
C ALA A 59 15.38 10.49 2.65
N MET A 60 15.37 10.71 3.96
CA MET A 60 16.52 10.55 4.85
C MET A 60 16.44 9.25 5.67
N THR A 61 15.62 8.26 5.26
CA THR A 61 15.71 6.89 5.80
C THR A 61 16.92 6.14 5.22
N GLY A 62 17.42 5.14 5.95
CA GLY A 62 18.70 4.48 5.63
C GLY A 62 18.74 3.61 4.36
N THR A 63 17.61 3.45 3.67
CA THR A 63 17.51 2.72 2.39
C THR A 63 16.52 3.38 1.44
N TYR A 64 16.84 3.33 0.15
CA TYR A 64 15.93 3.80 -0.89
C TYR A 64 14.60 3.04 -0.85
N THR A 65 13.51 3.80 -0.98
CA THR A 65 12.12 3.31 -1.02
C THR A 65 11.41 3.98 -2.19
N GLN A 66 10.44 3.29 -2.80
CA GLN A 66 9.61 3.91 -3.83
C GLN A 66 8.84 5.10 -3.28
N ASN A 67 8.59 6.11 -4.12
CA ASN A 67 7.94 7.36 -3.73
C ASN A 67 8.60 8.04 -2.53
N SER A 68 9.93 8.17 -2.58
CA SER A 68 10.69 8.88 -1.54
C SER A 68 10.25 10.34 -1.43
N VAL A 69 10.00 10.80 -0.19
CA VAL A 69 9.45 12.13 0.09
C VAL A 69 10.42 12.95 0.95
N ILE A 70 10.78 14.15 0.48
CA ILE A 70 11.41 15.17 1.34
C ILE A 70 10.28 15.85 2.12
N SER A 71 10.13 15.46 3.39
CA SER A 71 9.04 15.92 4.24
C SER A 71 9.35 17.26 4.91
N ARG A 72 8.33 17.87 5.54
CA ARG A 72 8.52 19.03 6.42
C ARG A 72 9.47 18.73 7.59
N ILE A 73 9.56 17.46 8.02
CA ILE A 73 10.45 17.03 9.11
C ILE A 73 11.92 17.17 8.70
N THR A 74 12.29 16.69 7.51
CA THR A 74 13.66 16.85 6.99
C THR A 74 14.00 18.31 6.71
N LEU A 75 13.06 19.08 6.17
CA LEU A 75 13.25 20.53 5.98
C LEU A 75 13.50 21.26 7.31
N ALA A 76 12.74 20.90 8.35
CA ALA A 76 12.92 21.45 9.69
C ALA A 76 14.23 21.04 10.34
N MET A 77 14.66 19.78 10.17
CA MET A 77 15.99 19.36 10.61
C MET A 77 17.09 20.18 9.92
N MET A 78 16.99 20.41 8.61
CA MET A 78 17.97 21.23 7.86
C MET A 78 18.00 22.67 8.38
N GLU A 79 16.85 23.28 8.69
CA GLU A 79 16.79 24.62 9.27
C GLU A 79 17.34 24.67 10.70
N ASP A 80 17.06 23.64 11.52
CA ASP A 80 17.64 23.46 12.85
C ASP A 80 19.17 23.26 12.82
N THR A 81 19.82 23.03 11.67
CA THR A 81 21.30 23.05 11.61
C THR A 81 21.88 24.47 11.62
N GLY A 82 21.06 25.49 11.33
CA GLY A 82 21.47 26.87 11.12
C GLY A 82 22.18 27.13 9.78
N TRP A 83 22.37 26.11 8.92
CA TRP A 83 22.99 26.28 7.61
C TRP A 83 22.00 26.67 6.51
N TYR A 84 20.73 26.33 6.69
CA TYR A 84 19.69 26.49 5.69
C TYR A 84 18.52 27.29 6.25
N LYS A 85 17.75 27.89 5.34
CA LYS A 85 16.41 28.40 5.60
C LYS A 85 15.46 27.68 4.66
N ALA A 86 14.58 26.83 5.19
CA ALA A 86 13.77 25.96 4.35
C ALA A 86 12.52 26.68 3.82
N ASP A 87 12.15 26.38 2.57
CA ASP A 87 10.85 26.74 2.03
C ASP A 87 9.89 25.55 2.19
N TYR A 88 9.10 25.57 3.25
CA TYR A 88 8.15 24.51 3.57
C TYR A 88 7.00 24.37 2.55
N SER A 89 6.82 25.33 1.63
CA SER A 89 5.83 25.20 0.55
C SER A 89 6.24 24.17 -0.50
N LEU A 90 7.52 23.79 -0.52
CA LEU A 90 8.08 22.76 -1.40
C LEU A 90 8.19 21.39 -0.72
N ALA A 91 7.72 21.25 0.52
CA ALA A 91 7.68 19.96 1.20
C ALA A 91 6.76 19.00 0.42
N GLY A 92 7.22 17.77 0.22
CA GLY A 92 6.37 16.73 -0.35
C GLY A 92 5.28 16.32 0.62
N ASP A 93 4.17 15.79 0.07
CA ASP A 93 3.08 15.27 0.88
C ASP A 93 3.50 13.92 1.49
N TYR A 94 3.65 13.90 2.81
CA TYR A 94 4.19 12.78 3.55
C TYR A 94 3.10 12.20 4.46
N GLU A 95 2.73 10.95 4.21
CA GLU A 95 1.54 10.32 4.81
C GLU A 95 1.87 9.18 5.79
N TRP A 96 3.06 8.57 5.70
CA TRP A 96 3.40 7.45 6.55
C TRP A 96 3.43 7.87 8.03
N GLY A 97 2.59 7.22 8.85
CA GLY A 97 2.48 7.52 10.28
C GLY A 97 1.69 8.79 10.62
N LYS A 98 1.22 9.56 9.62
CA LYS A 98 0.54 10.83 9.84
C LYS A 98 -0.73 10.64 10.67
N ASN A 99 -0.89 11.43 11.72
CA ASN A 99 -2.02 11.39 12.66
C ASN A 99 -2.27 10.04 13.38
N LEU A 100 -1.32 9.08 13.35
CA LEU A 100 -1.50 7.78 14.02
C LEU A 100 -1.30 7.83 15.54
N GLY A 101 -0.88 8.97 16.08
CA GLY A 101 -0.80 9.25 17.50
C GLY A 101 0.43 8.64 18.19
N CYS A 102 0.54 8.91 19.49
CA CYS A 102 1.66 8.45 20.31
C CYS A 102 1.79 6.92 20.35
N ASP A 103 0.66 6.21 20.28
CA ASP A 103 0.63 4.75 20.32
C ASP A 103 1.40 4.09 19.17
N PHE A 104 1.42 4.72 17.99
CA PHE A 104 2.15 4.25 16.81
C PHE A 104 3.66 4.47 16.95
N VAL A 105 4.04 5.71 17.26
CA VAL A 105 5.44 6.15 17.21
C VAL A 105 6.23 5.67 18.43
N GLN A 106 5.66 5.71 19.64
CA GLN A 106 6.39 5.39 20.88
C GLN A 106 6.40 3.89 21.24
N ASN A 107 5.52 3.08 20.65
CA ASN A 107 5.43 1.65 20.98
C ASN A 107 5.88 0.76 19.81
N SER A 108 6.06 -0.53 20.10
CA SER A 108 6.40 -1.52 19.08
C SER A 108 5.25 -1.76 18.10
N CYS A 109 5.58 -2.20 16.88
CA CYS A 109 4.57 -2.63 15.91
C CYS A 109 3.74 -3.83 16.42
N TYR A 110 4.28 -4.67 17.33
CA TYR A 110 3.45 -5.65 18.05
C TYR A 110 2.30 -5.00 18.83
N ASN A 111 2.58 -3.93 19.58
CA ASN A 111 1.57 -3.24 20.37
C ASN A 111 0.48 -2.65 19.46
N TRP A 112 0.88 -1.99 18.37
CA TRP A 112 -0.03 -1.47 17.36
C TRP A 112 -0.91 -2.58 16.76
N ILE A 113 -0.29 -3.59 16.14
CA ILE A 113 -0.98 -4.69 15.46
C ILE A 113 -1.94 -5.41 16.43
N SER A 114 -1.47 -5.75 17.63
CA SER A 114 -2.27 -6.52 18.58
C SER A 114 -3.45 -5.72 19.14
N THR A 115 -3.28 -4.41 19.36
CA THR A 115 -4.33 -3.53 19.90
C THR A 115 -5.39 -3.24 18.85
N HIS A 116 -4.99 -2.91 17.62
CA HIS A 116 -5.91 -2.64 16.52
C HIS A 116 -6.73 -3.89 16.15
N LYS A 117 -6.09 -5.07 16.06
CA LYS A 117 -6.81 -6.34 15.84
C LYS A 117 -7.85 -6.62 16.91
N LYS A 118 -7.54 -6.37 18.19
CA LYS A 118 -8.49 -6.56 19.30
C LYS A 118 -9.71 -5.64 19.19
N ARG A 119 -9.55 -4.44 18.63
CA ARG A 119 -10.63 -3.49 18.40
C ARG A 119 -11.37 -3.71 17.07
N GLY A 120 -10.89 -4.61 16.21
CA GLY A 120 -11.42 -4.77 14.85
C GLY A 120 -11.08 -3.59 13.94
N GLU A 121 -10.05 -2.83 14.28
CA GLU A 121 -9.56 -1.68 13.51
C GLU A 121 -8.50 -2.13 12.49
N SER A 122 -8.26 -1.30 11.48
CA SER A 122 -7.18 -1.54 10.53
C SER A 122 -5.83 -1.51 11.22
N ILE A 123 -4.94 -2.42 10.80
CA ILE A 123 -3.54 -2.47 11.27
C ILE A 123 -2.59 -1.67 10.39
N HIS A 124 -3.08 -0.98 9.35
CA HIS A 124 -2.24 -0.11 8.52
C HIS A 124 -1.40 0.84 9.39
N PRO A 125 -0.17 1.15 8.95
CA PRO A 125 0.46 0.69 7.72
C PRO A 125 1.07 -0.72 7.80
N PHE A 126 1.06 -1.34 8.98
CA PHE A 126 1.55 -2.71 9.16
C PHE A 126 0.61 -3.74 8.54
N CYS A 127 1.07 -4.99 8.41
CA CYS A 127 0.33 -6.07 7.76
C CYS A 127 0.63 -7.43 8.39
N ASP A 128 -0.24 -8.42 8.16
CA ASP A 128 -0.11 -9.77 8.70
C ASP A 128 -0.29 -10.88 7.66
N GLN A 129 -0.26 -10.54 6.37
CA GLN A 129 -0.44 -11.51 5.31
C GLN A 129 0.89 -12.13 4.90
N VAL A 130 0.99 -13.45 5.02
CA VAL A 130 2.18 -14.19 4.55
C VAL A 130 2.14 -14.35 3.05
N LYS A 131 3.28 -14.09 2.39
CA LYS A 131 3.51 -14.42 0.98
C LYS A 131 3.63 -15.95 0.80
N ARG A 132 2.49 -16.65 0.67
CA ARG A 132 2.44 -18.11 0.42
C ARG A 132 1.44 -18.44 -0.68
N GLY A 133 1.89 -19.22 -1.66
CA GLY A 133 1.06 -19.61 -2.78
C GLY A 133 0.84 -18.45 -3.75
N GLU A 134 -0.41 -18.18 -4.09
CA GLU A 134 -0.77 -17.11 -5.01
C GLU A 134 -0.57 -15.73 -4.38
N LEU A 135 -0.14 -14.76 -5.20
CA LEU A 135 0.21 -13.45 -4.73
C LEU A 135 -1.05 -12.60 -4.47
N TRP A 136 -1.36 -12.34 -3.21
CA TRP A 136 -2.47 -11.46 -2.84
C TRP A 136 -1.95 -10.04 -2.50
N THR A 137 -2.28 -9.06 -3.34
CA THR A 137 -1.94 -7.65 -3.19
C THR A 137 -2.98 -6.91 -2.36
N HIS A 138 -2.57 -5.78 -1.78
CA HIS A 138 -3.44 -4.84 -1.06
C HIS A 138 -3.24 -3.44 -1.62
N CYS A 139 -4.06 -2.49 -1.17
CA CYS A 139 -3.77 -1.09 -1.37
C CYS A 139 -2.90 -0.54 -0.24
N ALA A 140 -1.94 0.32 -0.60
CA ALA A 140 -1.28 1.16 0.39
C ALA A 140 -2.30 2.03 1.14
N HIS A 141 -1.94 2.55 2.31
CA HIS A 141 -2.87 3.26 3.19
C HIS A 141 -3.59 4.44 2.50
N ASN A 142 -2.86 5.21 1.69
CA ASN A 142 -3.39 6.33 0.90
C ASN A 142 -4.01 5.89 -0.44
N ARG A 143 -4.00 4.60 -0.76
CA ARG A 143 -4.45 4.01 -2.04
C ARG A 143 -3.71 4.53 -3.27
N HIS A 144 -2.57 5.18 -3.13
CA HIS A 144 -1.81 5.67 -4.30
C HIS A 144 -1.07 4.54 -5.02
N SER A 145 -0.98 3.36 -4.42
CA SER A 145 -0.23 2.24 -4.97
C SER A 145 -0.82 0.90 -4.57
N VAL A 146 -0.60 -0.08 -5.44
CA VAL A 146 -0.73 -1.49 -5.10
C VAL A 146 0.50 -1.89 -4.27
N ALA A 147 0.29 -2.62 -3.19
CA ALA A 147 1.32 -2.98 -2.23
C ALA A 147 1.27 -4.47 -1.86
N LEU A 148 2.39 -4.97 -1.35
CA LEU A 148 2.54 -6.32 -0.82
C LEU A 148 2.95 -6.26 0.65
N CYS A 149 2.43 -7.19 1.45
CA CYS A 149 2.94 -7.37 2.79
C CYS A 149 4.33 -7.99 2.72
N ASN A 150 5.34 -7.29 3.24
CA ASN A 150 6.73 -7.77 3.25
C ASN A 150 7.02 -8.80 4.37
N LEU A 151 5.99 -9.51 4.82
CA LEU A 151 6.08 -10.54 5.85
C LEU A 151 6.59 -11.85 5.24
N VAL A 152 7.75 -12.31 5.75
CA VAL A 152 8.44 -13.50 5.26
C VAL A 152 8.64 -14.53 6.36
N GLU A 153 8.92 -15.77 5.96
CA GLU A 153 9.28 -16.86 6.86
C GLU A 153 10.80 -17.02 6.94
N TYR A 154 11.35 -16.94 8.15
CA TYR A 154 12.75 -17.19 8.44
C TYR A 154 13.00 -18.68 8.75
N GLN A 155 14.24 -19.14 8.54
CA GLN A 155 14.62 -20.54 8.81
C GLN A 155 14.45 -20.91 10.29
N GLN A 156 14.78 -19.96 11.17
CA GLN A 156 14.71 -20.08 12.62
C GLN A 156 13.79 -19.01 13.20
N ASN A 157 13.43 -19.17 14.48
CA ASN A 157 12.69 -18.13 15.18
C ASN A 157 13.51 -16.85 15.23
N MET A 158 12.86 -15.72 14.95
CA MET A 158 13.44 -14.40 15.10
C MET A 158 13.74 -14.11 16.58
N PRO A 159 14.69 -13.23 16.91
CA PRO A 159 14.87 -12.73 18.27
C PRO A 159 13.54 -12.23 18.85
N ALA A 160 13.33 -12.42 20.16
CA ALA A 160 12.04 -12.09 20.80
C ALA A 160 11.57 -10.64 20.56
N LYS A 161 12.51 -9.70 20.46
CA LYS A 161 12.23 -8.28 20.14
C LYS A 161 11.62 -8.07 18.74
N TYR A 162 11.83 -9.00 17.81
CA TYR A 162 11.36 -8.97 16.42
C TYR A 162 10.21 -9.95 16.15
N GLN A 163 9.59 -10.52 17.20
CA GLN A 163 8.42 -11.39 17.07
C GLN A 163 7.14 -10.58 17.31
N TYR A 164 6.44 -10.24 16.22
CA TYR A 164 5.36 -9.26 16.24
C TYR A 164 3.94 -9.83 16.24
N PHE A 165 3.80 -11.15 16.34
CA PHE A 165 2.51 -11.81 16.27
C PHE A 165 2.35 -12.90 17.33
N ASN A 166 1.15 -13.00 17.89
CA ASN A 166 0.71 -14.20 18.61
C ASN A 166 0.04 -15.22 17.68
N THR A 167 -0.55 -14.71 16.59
CA THR A 167 -1.30 -15.48 15.59
C THR A 167 -1.17 -14.79 14.25
N ILE A 168 -0.98 -15.58 13.20
CA ILE A 168 -1.03 -15.16 11.81
C ILE A 168 -2.05 -16.06 11.11
N PRO A 169 -3.00 -15.54 10.32
CA PRO A 169 -3.98 -16.36 9.61
C PRO A 169 -3.32 -17.48 8.80
N GLY A 170 -3.78 -18.72 8.99
CA GLY A 170 -3.25 -19.88 8.27
C GLY A 170 -1.89 -20.40 8.76
N ILE A 171 -1.28 -19.80 9.79
CA ILE A 171 0.02 -20.23 10.33
C ILE A 171 -0.13 -20.89 11.71
N PRO A 172 0.45 -22.08 11.94
CA PRO A 172 0.47 -22.72 13.25
C PRO A 172 1.14 -21.83 14.31
N LYS A 173 0.53 -21.71 15.50
CA LYS A 173 1.08 -20.92 16.62
C LYS A 173 2.53 -21.28 16.98
N SER A 174 2.91 -22.55 16.83
CA SER A 174 4.27 -23.04 17.11
C SER A 174 5.34 -22.49 16.18
N THR A 175 4.96 -21.98 15.00
CA THR A 175 5.90 -21.45 14.00
C THR A 175 5.78 -19.94 13.80
N VAL A 176 4.84 -19.25 14.47
CA VAL A 176 4.64 -17.80 14.32
C VAL A 176 5.91 -17.00 14.63
N GLY A 177 6.74 -17.45 15.58
CA GLY A 177 8.01 -16.80 15.91
C GLY A 177 9.03 -16.78 14.76
N LYS A 178 8.80 -17.51 13.67
CA LYS A 178 9.61 -17.48 12.45
C LYS A 178 9.22 -16.37 11.46
N TYR A 179 8.18 -15.60 11.74
CA TYR A 179 7.64 -14.62 10.80
C TYR A 179 7.91 -13.20 11.27
N ALA A 180 8.53 -12.42 10.40
CA ALA A 180 8.74 -10.98 10.57
C ALA A 180 8.84 -10.32 9.19
N GLY A 181 8.81 -8.98 9.15
CA GLY A 181 9.08 -8.22 7.93
C GLY A 181 10.47 -8.55 7.35
N SER A 182 10.68 -8.33 6.07
CA SER A 182 11.98 -8.58 5.40
C SER A 182 12.99 -7.44 5.57
N VAL A 183 12.56 -6.27 6.04
CA VAL A 183 13.39 -5.06 6.11
C VAL A 183 13.94 -4.87 7.52
N GLN A 184 15.26 -5.09 7.69
CA GLN A 184 15.95 -4.95 8.97
C GLN A 184 15.82 -3.53 9.56
N LEU A 185 16.01 -2.49 8.73
CA LEU A 185 15.94 -1.08 9.17
C LEU A 185 14.55 -0.68 9.65
N ALA A 186 13.49 -1.39 9.24
CA ALA A 186 12.15 -1.16 9.76
C ALA A 186 11.89 -1.98 11.03
N ASP A 187 12.94 -2.30 11.79
CA ASP A 187 12.90 -3.21 12.93
C ASP A 187 12.32 -4.60 12.61
N TYR A 188 12.35 -5.05 11.35
CA TYR A 188 11.59 -6.22 10.89
C TYR A 188 10.07 -6.12 11.13
N CYS A 189 9.52 -4.93 11.38
CA CYS A 189 8.09 -4.72 11.43
C CYS A 189 7.51 -4.95 10.02
N PRO A 190 6.47 -5.79 9.88
CA PRO A 190 5.89 -6.07 8.58
C PRO A 190 4.91 -4.98 8.16
N TYR A 191 5.06 -4.46 6.95
CA TYR A 191 4.23 -3.40 6.39
C TYR A 191 3.88 -3.64 4.93
N LEU A 192 2.86 -2.91 4.47
CA LEU A 192 2.51 -2.88 3.06
C LEU A 192 3.54 -2.05 2.29
N GLN A 193 4.32 -2.73 1.48
CA GLN A 193 5.43 -2.18 0.72
C GLN A 193 5.07 -2.07 -0.76
N GLU A 194 5.39 -0.93 -1.34
CA GLU A 194 5.34 -0.73 -2.79
C GLU A 194 6.42 -1.54 -3.51
N PHE A 195 6.18 -1.90 -4.78
CA PHE A 195 7.01 -2.84 -5.51
C PHE A 195 6.98 -2.52 -7.03
N SER A 196 8.01 -2.92 -7.78
CA SER A 196 8.11 -2.62 -9.23
C SER A 196 8.05 -3.86 -10.10
N TRP A 197 6.94 -4.17 -10.78
CA TRP A 197 6.70 -5.36 -11.63
C TRP A 197 7.94 -5.72 -12.48
N THR A 198 8.34 -7.00 -12.53
CA THR A 198 9.66 -7.48 -12.97
C THR A 198 9.43 -8.56 -14.00
N ASN A 199 10.24 -8.58 -15.06
CA ASN A 199 10.22 -9.65 -16.04
C ASN A 199 10.90 -10.95 -15.54
N ASP A 200 10.95 -11.95 -16.41
CA ASP A 200 11.62 -13.24 -16.20
C ASP A 200 13.10 -13.16 -15.83
N ALA A 201 13.75 -12.06 -16.17
CA ALA A 201 15.14 -11.79 -15.81
C ALA A 201 15.27 -10.99 -14.49
N ASN A 202 14.20 -10.91 -13.68
CA ASN A 202 14.09 -10.08 -12.48
C ASN A 202 14.37 -8.59 -12.71
N LYS A 203 14.21 -8.07 -13.94
CA LYS A 203 14.42 -6.65 -14.22
C LYS A 203 13.12 -5.88 -14.03
N PRO A 204 13.10 -4.76 -13.30
CA PRO A 204 11.93 -3.89 -13.18
C PRO A 204 11.44 -3.43 -14.56
N VAL A 205 10.13 -3.50 -14.76
CA VAL A 205 9.40 -3.14 -15.98
C VAL A 205 8.49 -1.94 -15.72
N ARG A 206 7.78 -1.94 -14.58
CA ARG A 206 6.89 -0.84 -14.17
C ARG A 206 6.73 -0.77 -12.65
N GLY A 207 6.37 0.38 -12.10
CA GLY A 207 6.02 0.54 -10.68
C GLY A 207 4.63 0.02 -10.33
N SER A 208 4.28 0.07 -9.05
CA SER A 208 2.93 -0.21 -8.54
C SER A 208 2.13 1.03 -8.16
N ASN A 209 2.69 2.23 -8.36
CA ASN A 209 2.03 3.51 -8.13
C ASN A 209 0.96 3.75 -9.19
N CYS A 210 -0.29 3.87 -8.75
CA CYS A 210 -1.49 4.06 -9.57
C CYS A 210 -1.53 5.42 -10.27
N HIS A 211 -0.79 6.42 -9.80
CA HIS A 211 -0.80 7.77 -10.37
C HIS A 211 0.12 7.95 -11.60
N GLU A 212 1.04 7.01 -11.82
CA GLU A 212 2.02 7.11 -12.90
C GLU A 212 1.50 6.45 -14.18
N SER A 213 1.21 7.26 -15.20
CA SER A 213 0.67 6.77 -16.47
C SER A 213 1.61 5.82 -17.23
N GLU A 214 2.90 5.88 -16.95
CA GLU A 214 3.91 4.97 -17.48
C GLU A 214 3.81 3.54 -16.90
N ASN A 215 3.01 3.32 -15.85
CA ASN A 215 2.70 2.00 -15.32
C ASN A 215 1.52 1.30 -16.02
N ASN A 216 0.92 1.93 -17.04
CA ASN A 216 -0.16 1.30 -17.82
C ASN A 216 0.28 0.02 -18.53
N LEU A 217 -0.67 -0.89 -18.67
CA LEU A 217 -0.50 -2.18 -19.32
C LEU A 217 -1.04 -2.14 -20.76
N ASP A 218 -0.39 -2.90 -21.64
CA ASP A 218 -0.96 -3.20 -22.95
C ASP A 218 -2.27 -3.97 -22.80
N ILE A 219 -3.21 -3.76 -23.72
CA ILE A 219 -4.59 -4.26 -23.61
C ILE A 219 -4.67 -5.79 -23.42
N ASP A 220 -3.77 -6.55 -24.05
CA ASP A 220 -3.73 -8.01 -23.96
C ASP A 220 -3.18 -8.53 -22.63
N SER A 221 -2.43 -7.70 -21.91
CA SER A 221 -1.85 -8.00 -20.59
C SER A 221 -2.67 -7.42 -19.43
N ASN A 222 -3.64 -6.55 -19.73
CA ASN A 222 -4.45 -5.84 -18.75
C ASN A 222 -5.68 -6.65 -18.32
N PHE A 223 -5.45 -7.76 -17.61
CA PHE A 223 -6.51 -8.70 -17.21
C PHE A 223 -7.54 -8.13 -16.24
N PHE A 224 -7.23 -7.03 -15.53
CA PHE A 224 -8.19 -6.42 -14.61
C PHE A 224 -8.87 -5.17 -15.17
N GLY A 225 -8.50 -4.72 -16.38
CA GLY A 225 -8.93 -3.43 -16.89
C GLY A 225 -8.43 -2.27 -16.01
N GLU A 226 -7.21 -2.40 -15.47
CA GLU A 226 -6.54 -1.36 -14.72
C GLU A 226 -6.29 -0.13 -15.58
N ASP A 227 -6.23 1.04 -14.95
CA ASP A 227 -5.88 2.29 -15.61
C ASP A 227 -5.03 3.12 -14.65
N TYR A 228 -3.81 3.44 -15.07
CA TYR A 228 -2.85 4.20 -14.28
C TYR A 228 -2.79 5.65 -14.77
N GLY A 229 -2.79 6.59 -13.84
CA GLY A 229 -2.70 8.02 -14.13
C GLY A 229 -3.18 8.88 -12.97
N LYS A 230 -3.06 10.20 -13.12
CA LYS A 230 -3.30 11.19 -12.05
C LYS A 230 -4.66 11.08 -11.33
N ASN A 231 -5.65 10.43 -11.92
CA ASN A 231 -7.00 10.23 -11.36
C ASN A 231 -7.30 8.75 -11.09
N SER A 232 -6.28 7.96 -10.79
CA SER A 232 -6.41 6.54 -10.52
C SER A 232 -5.93 6.19 -9.12
N LEU A 233 -6.72 5.40 -8.40
CA LEU A 233 -6.37 4.91 -7.07
C LEU A 233 -6.40 3.39 -7.06
N CYS A 234 -5.77 2.82 -6.05
CA CYS A 234 -5.85 1.41 -5.74
C CYS A 234 -7.20 1.09 -5.08
N PHE A 235 -7.88 0.07 -5.60
CA PHE A 235 -9.09 -0.51 -5.01
C PHE A 235 -8.88 -1.99 -4.72
N GLU A 236 -9.39 -2.43 -3.58
CA GLU A 236 -9.33 -3.83 -3.16
C GLU A 236 -10.26 -4.69 -4.03
N HIS A 237 -9.89 -5.94 -4.26
CA HIS A 237 -10.74 -6.96 -4.85
C HIS A 237 -11.32 -7.85 -3.74
N ALA A 238 -12.61 -8.21 -3.85
CA ALA A 238 -13.21 -9.13 -2.88
C ALA A 238 -12.82 -10.59 -3.15
N SER A 239 -12.42 -10.88 -4.38
CA SER A 239 -12.14 -12.22 -4.87
C SER A 239 -11.11 -12.17 -6.00
N ARG A 240 -10.65 -13.36 -6.40
CA ARG A 240 -9.88 -13.52 -7.64
C ARG A 240 -10.65 -13.04 -8.85
N TRP A 241 -9.89 -12.62 -9.86
CA TRP A 241 -10.34 -12.44 -11.22
C TRP A 241 -10.20 -13.76 -11.99
N TYR A 242 -11.20 -14.06 -12.81
CA TYR A 242 -11.27 -15.27 -13.62
C TYR A 242 -11.35 -14.91 -15.10
N LEU A 243 -10.55 -15.62 -15.90
CA LEU A 243 -10.47 -15.54 -17.35
C LEU A 243 -11.11 -16.81 -17.91
N HIS A 244 -12.25 -16.67 -18.57
CA HIS A 244 -12.96 -17.79 -19.17
C HIS A 244 -12.69 -17.84 -20.68
N LEU A 245 -12.23 -18.99 -21.17
CA LEU A 245 -12.00 -19.29 -22.59
C LEU A 245 -12.50 -20.72 -22.88
N CYS A 246 -13.58 -20.83 -23.64
CA CYS A 246 -14.11 -22.10 -24.19
C CYS A 246 -14.11 -23.29 -23.22
N GLY A 247 -14.67 -23.10 -22.02
CA GLY A 247 -14.79 -24.14 -20.98
C GLY A 247 -13.58 -24.26 -20.05
N SER A 248 -12.47 -23.60 -20.36
CA SER A 248 -11.34 -23.42 -19.45
C SER A 248 -11.52 -22.16 -18.60
N VAL A 249 -11.11 -22.23 -17.34
CA VAL A 249 -11.03 -21.10 -16.43
C VAL A 249 -9.59 -20.93 -15.98
N ARG A 250 -9.07 -19.72 -16.14
CA ARG A 250 -7.74 -19.33 -15.66
C ARG A 250 -7.90 -18.15 -14.70
N SER A 251 -6.85 -17.85 -13.94
CA SER A 251 -6.78 -16.63 -13.11
C SER A 251 -5.42 -15.98 -13.31
N PRO A 252 -5.32 -14.64 -13.23
CA PRO A 252 -4.03 -13.95 -13.21
C PRO A 252 -3.17 -14.40 -12.02
N GLN A 253 -1.86 -14.12 -12.09
CA GLN A 253 -0.88 -14.58 -11.09
C GLN A 253 -1.03 -13.91 -9.73
N HIS A 254 -1.65 -12.75 -9.71
CA HIS A 254 -2.00 -12.04 -8.51
C HIS A 254 -3.48 -11.70 -8.47
N ALA A 255 -3.97 -11.36 -7.29
CA ALA A 255 -5.29 -10.84 -7.05
C ALA A 255 -5.24 -9.97 -5.79
N GLY A 256 -6.34 -9.32 -5.45
CA GLY A 256 -6.49 -8.65 -4.15
C GLY A 256 -6.58 -7.15 -4.27
N SER A 257 -5.96 -6.54 -5.27
CA SER A 257 -6.15 -5.13 -5.57
C SER A 257 -5.72 -4.77 -7.00
N GLY A 258 -6.13 -3.58 -7.46
CA GLY A 258 -5.72 -3.02 -8.76
C GLY A 258 -5.96 -1.51 -8.84
N CYS A 259 -5.32 -0.87 -9.82
CA CYS A 259 -5.43 0.57 -10.05
C CYS A 259 -6.57 0.90 -11.01
N TYR A 260 -7.49 1.76 -10.59
CA TYR A 260 -8.65 2.15 -11.40
C TYR A 260 -8.86 3.65 -11.38
N LYS A 261 -9.27 4.20 -12.53
CA LYS A 261 -9.80 5.55 -12.61
C LYS A 261 -11.05 5.67 -11.74
N TYR A 262 -11.19 6.83 -11.10
CA TYR A 262 -12.39 7.14 -10.32
C TYR A 262 -12.91 8.54 -10.65
N SER A 263 -14.18 8.76 -10.32
CA SER A 263 -14.81 10.08 -10.35
C SER A 263 -15.66 10.29 -9.12
N CYS A 264 -15.77 11.57 -8.74
CA CYS A 264 -16.59 12.03 -7.64
C CYS A 264 -17.62 13.02 -8.19
N ASP A 265 -18.89 12.70 -8.05
CA ASP A 265 -20.02 13.52 -8.48
C ASP A 265 -20.95 13.85 -7.30
N LYS A 266 -21.61 15.00 -7.33
CA LYS A 266 -22.50 15.44 -6.24
C LYS A 266 -23.75 14.57 -6.10
N LEU A 267 -24.24 13.98 -7.19
CA LEU A 267 -25.44 13.14 -7.18
C LEU A 267 -25.09 11.67 -6.99
N GLN A 268 -24.03 11.20 -7.65
CA GLN A 268 -23.66 9.78 -7.63
C GLN A 268 -22.65 9.43 -6.53
N GLY A 269 -21.95 10.41 -5.95
CA GLY A 269 -20.84 10.15 -5.04
C GLY A 269 -19.65 9.57 -5.79
N LEU A 270 -19.09 8.47 -5.27
CA LEU A 270 -17.94 7.78 -5.85
C LEU A 270 -18.37 6.82 -6.97
N SER A 271 -17.68 6.91 -8.11
CA SER A 271 -17.77 5.93 -9.19
C SER A 271 -16.38 5.44 -9.61
N ILE A 272 -16.29 4.14 -9.90
CA ILE A 272 -15.08 3.46 -10.36
C ILE A 272 -15.25 3.16 -11.86
N HIS A 273 -14.21 3.46 -12.65
CA HIS A 273 -14.21 3.24 -14.08
C HIS A 273 -13.33 2.04 -14.44
N VAL A 274 -13.91 1.07 -15.14
CA VAL A 274 -13.18 -0.07 -15.70
C VAL A 274 -13.45 -0.10 -17.19
N LEU A 275 -12.41 0.18 -17.99
CA LEU A 275 -12.53 0.38 -19.44
C LEU A 275 -13.63 1.42 -19.77
N ASN A 276 -14.64 1.02 -20.54
CA ASN A 276 -15.78 1.87 -20.94
C ASN A 276 -16.97 1.80 -19.97
N TYR A 277 -16.84 1.06 -18.86
CA TYR A 277 -17.92 0.89 -17.88
C TYR A 277 -17.68 1.75 -16.65
N THR A 278 -18.76 2.27 -16.11
CA THR A 278 -18.76 3.07 -14.86
C THR A 278 -19.61 2.36 -13.83
N TYR A 279 -19.04 2.13 -12.65
CA TYR A 279 -19.67 1.45 -11.53
C TYR A 279 -19.79 2.40 -10.34
N ARG A 280 -21.02 2.70 -9.93
CA ARG A 280 -21.27 3.51 -8.74
C ARG A 280 -21.07 2.71 -7.46
N CYS A 281 -20.43 3.35 -6.49
CA CYS A 281 -20.40 2.91 -5.10
C CYS A 281 -21.57 3.54 -4.33
N TYR A 282 -22.49 2.70 -3.87
CA TYR A 282 -23.68 3.10 -3.12
C TYR A 282 -23.46 3.08 -1.60
N HIS A 283 -22.53 2.28 -1.11
CA HIS A 283 -22.13 2.24 0.29
C HIS A 283 -20.72 1.67 0.46
N GLU A 284 -20.09 1.92 1.61
CA GLU A 284 -18.79 1.33 1.94
C GLU A 284 -18.88 -0.21 1.96
N LYS A 285 -17.80 -0.88 1.53
CA LYS A 285 -17.68 -2.35 1.44
C LYS A 285 -18.63 -3.02 0.45
N GLN A 286 -19.34 -2.26 -0.39
CA GLN A 286 -20.07 -2.84 -1.51
C GLN A 286 -19.12 -3.61 -2.43
N VAL A 287 -19.48 -4.83 -2.80
CA VAL A 287 -18.75 -5.63 -3.79
C VAL A 287 -19.40 -5.43 -5.16
N ILE A 288 -18.68 -4.78 -6.07
CA ILE A 288 -19.05 -4.64 -7.48
C ILE A 288 -18.59 -5.87 -8.23
N ASN A 289 -19.50 -6.49 -9.00
CA ASN A 289 -19.14 -7.54 -9.95
C ASN A 289 -18.82 -6.91 -11.31
N VAL A 290 -17.60 -7.10 -11.79
CA VAL A 290 -17.12 -6.58 -13.06
C VAL A 290 -17.04 -7.73 -14.06
N VAL A 291 -17.63 -7.52 -15.24
CA VAL A 291 -17.60 -8.49 -16.34
C VAL A 291 -17.41 -7.76 -17.65
N TYR A 292 -16.40 -8.14 -18.43
CA TYR A 292 -16.18 -7.64 -19.79
C TYR A 292 -15.50 -8.70 -20.67
N THR A 293 -15.42 -8.44 -21.98
CA THR A 293 -14.77 -9.34 -22.94
C THR A 293 -13.58 -8.65 -23.58
N SER A 294 -12.50 -9.40 -23.73
CA SER A 294 -11.35 -9.09 -24.60
C SER A 294 -11.47 -9.93 -25.88
N GLU A 295 -10.46 -9.88 -26.77
CA GLU A 295 -10.43 -10.74 -27.95
C GLU A 295 -10.46 -12.24 -27.59
N GLU A 296 -9.78 -12.64 -26.51
CA GLU A 296 -9.63 -14.04 -26.12
C GLU A 296 -10.49 -14.45 -24.91
N TYR A 297 -10.63 -13.58 -23.89
CA TYR A 297 -11.19 -13.97 -22.59
C TYR A 297 -12.44 -13.20 -22.19
N LEU A 298 -13.37 -13.91 -21.53
CA LEU A 298 -14.42 -13.32 -20.72
C LEU A 298 -13.85 -13.13 -19.31
N HIS A 299 -13.68 -11.87 -18.93
CA HIS A 299 -13.12 -11.45 -17.65
C HIS A 299 -14.23 -11.34 -16.62
N ARG A 300 -14.02 -11.91 -15.43
CA ARG A 300 -14.93 -11.80 -14.29
C ARG A 300 -14.13 -11.46 -13.04
N GLY A 301 -14.43 -10.34 -12.42
CA GLY A 301 -13.71 -9.87 -11.24
C GLY A 301 -14.63 -9.16 -10.26
N THR A 302 -14.05 -8.77 -9.13
CA THR A 302 -14.74 -7.97 -8.12
C THR A 302 -13.90 -6.80 -7.67
N ILE A 303 -14.57 -5.70 -7.36
CA ILE A 303 -13.95 -4.49 -6.79
C ILE A 303 -14.75 -4.09 -5.55
N VAL A 304 -14.07 -3.78 -4.46
CA VAL A 304 -14.66 -3.34 -3.20
C VAL A 304 -14.70 -1.81 -3.16
N CYS A 305 -15.89 -1.27 -2.94
CA CYS A 305 -16.09 0.17 -2.75
C CYS A 305 -15.52 0.64 -1.40
N PRO A 306 -14.60 1.62 -1.40
CA PRO A 306 -14.21 2.32 -0.19
C PRO A 306 -15.28 3.32 0.23
N SER A 307 -15.03 4.05 1.31
CA SER A 307 -15.92 5.13 1.72
C SER A 307 -15.87 6.26 0.70
N CYS A 308 -17.05 6.79 0.31
CA CYS A 308 -17.09 7.96 -0.58
C CYS A 308 -16.36 9.15 0.05
N ARG A 309 -16.49 9.35 1.37
CA ARG A 309 -15.85 10.47 2.07
C ARG A 309 -14.33 10.34 2.10
N GLU A 310 -13.82 9.12 2.24
CA GLU A 310 -12.38 8.82 2.19
C GLU A 310 -11.77 9.23 0.85
N ILE A 311 -12.44 8.89 -0.26
CA ILE A 311 -11.89 9.12 -1.62
C ILE A 311 -12.19 10.53 -2.15
N CYS A 312 -13.42 11.00 -1.95
CA CYS A 312 -13.88 12.26 -2.50
C CYS A 312 -13.60 13.46 -1.60
N GLY A 313 -13.39 13.24 -0.29
CA GLY A 313 -13.15 14.28 0.69
C GLY A 313 -14.18 15.41 0.63
N ASP A 314 -13.71 16.65 0.78
CA ASP A 314 -14.54 17.85 0.72
C ASP A 314 -14.84 18.32 -0.72
N LYS A 315 -14.34 17.62 -1.76
CA LYS A 315 -14.53 18.01 -3.16
C LYS A 315 -16.01 17.92 -3.57
N VAL A 316 -16.75 16.98 -2.98
CA VAL A 316 -18.19 16.79 -3.20
C VAL A 316 -18.88 16.38 -1.90
N THR A 317 -20.16 16.73 -1.77
CA THR A 317 -21.01 16.17 -0.71
C THR A 317 -21.44 14.78 -1.12
N CYS A 318 -20.90 13.75 -0.46
CA CYS A 318 -21.28 12.36 -0.72
C CYS A 318 -22.77 12.13 -0.40
N PRO A 319 -23.53 11.47 -1.30
CA PRO A 319 -24.89 11.05 -1.02
C PRO A 319 -24.93 10.05 0.14
N PRO A 320 -26.07 9.89 0.82
CA PRO A 320 -26.23 8.87 1.86
C PRO A 320 -26.07 7.46 1.28
N ASP A 321 -25.67 6.53 2.15
CA ASP A 321 -25.56 5.12 1.79
C ASP A 321 -26.94 4.55 1.43
N GLU A 322 -27.02 3.87 0.28
CA GLU A 322 -28.24 3.29 -0.26
C GLU A 322 -28.01 1.85 -0.70
N ALA A 323 -29.07 1.04 -0.78
CA ALA A 323 -28.94 -0.30 -1.33
C ALA A 323 -28.60 -0.22 -2.82
N ALA A 324 -27.55 -0.92 -3.24
CA ALA A 324 -27.25 -1.05 -4.66
C ALA A 324 -28.48 -1.64 -5.38
N PRO A 325 -28.87 -1.10 -6.56
CA PRO A 325 -29.95 -1.69 -7.35
C PRO A 325 -29.66 -3.17 -7.60
N ALA A 326 -30.71 -3.97 -7.74
CA ALA A 326 -30.57 -5.33 -8.26
C ALA A 326 -30.14 -5.25 -9.73
N VAL A 327 -28.86 -4.99 -9.97
CA VAL A 327 -28.32 -4.91 -11.33
C VAL A 327 -28.26 -6.32 -11.88
N SER A 328 -29.04 -6.58 -12.93
CA SER A 328 -28.74 -7.64 -13.88
C SER A 328 -27.36 -7.33 -14.45
N ALA A 329 -26.36 -8.17 -14.18
CA ALA A 329 -25.02 -8.01 -14.75
C ALA A 329 -25.14 -7.60 -16.23
N PRO A 330 -24.32 -6.64 -16.72
CA PRO A 330 -24.39 -6.21 -18.11
C PRO A 330 -24.42 -7.45 -19.00
N ARG A 331 -25.34 -7.49 -19.99
CA ARG A 331 -25.39 -8.60 -20.95
C ARG A 331 -24.13 -8.56 -21.79
N VAL A 332 -23.08 -9.23 -21.30
CA VAL A 332 -21.84 -9.41 -22.03
C VAL A 332 -22.09 -10.49 -23.07
N LYS A 333 -21.69 -10.24 -24.32
CA LYS A 333 -21.78 -11.26 -25.37
C LYS A 333 -20.90 -12.43 -24.97
N ASP A 334 -21.43 -13.65 -25.07
CA ASP A 334 -20.60 -14.85 -24.95
C ASP A 334 -19.52 -14.82 -26.04
N ILE A 335 -18.28 -15.18 -25.70
CA ILE A 335 -17.22 -15.31 -26.68
C ILE A 335 -17.57 -16.51 -27.56
N PRO A 336 -17.79 -16.34 -28.88
CA PRO A 336 -18.12 -17.45 -29.75
C PRO A 336 -16.91 -18.38 -29.87
N CYS A 337 -17.02 -19.59 -29.34
CA CYS A 337 -16.01 -20.63 -29.53
C CYS A 337 -16.04 -21.13 -30.98
N ASN A 338 -15.08 -20.69 -31.80
CA ASN A 338 -14.84 -21.30 -33.10
C ASN A 338 -13.91 -22.52 -32.95
N SER A 339 -14.06 -23.52 -33.81
CA SER A 339 -13.39 -24.84 -33.71
C SER A 339 -11.86 -24.80 -33.80
N SER A 340 -11.27 -23.66 -34.17
CA SER A 340 -9.83 -23.41 -34.27
C SER A 340 -9.16 -22.93 -32.97
N HIS A 341 -9.91 -22.63 -31.89
CA HIS A 341 -9.37 -22.11 -30.61
C HIS A 341 -9.17 -23.16 -29.51
N TYR A 342 -9.16 -24.46 -29.86
CA TYR A 342 -8.66 -25.49 -28.95
C TYR A 342 -7.13 -25.40 -28.87
N VAL A 343 -6.63 -24.39 -28.14
CA VAL A 343 -5.23 -24.36 -27.72
C VAL A 343 -5.15 -25.27 -26.49
N ALA A 344 -4.33 -26.32 -26.60
CA ALA A 344 -3.99 -27.20 -25.50
C ALA A 344 -3.57 -26.38 -24.26
N PRO A 345 -3.70 -26.91 -23.03
CA PRO A 345 -3.22 -26.23 -21.83
C PRO A 345 -1.69 -26.23 -21.84
N GLU A 346 -1.07 -25.39 -22.67
CA GLU A 346 0.29 -24.97 -22.42
C GLU A 346 0.26 -24.18 -21.11
N ARG A 347 1.11 -24.61 -20.17
CA ARG A 347 1.54 -23.73 -19.08
C ARG A 347 2.08 -22.49 -19.77
N LEU A 348 1.28 -21.45 -19.70
CA LEU A 348 1.71 -20.10 -19.94
C LEU A 348 2.79 -19.82 -18.87
N ASP A 349 4.04 -20.12 -19.25
CA ASP A 349 5.24 -19.99 -18.44
C ASP A 349 5.57 -18.49 -18.38
N TRP A 350 4.88 -17.78 -17.48
CA TRP A 350 5.12 -16.37 -17.20
C TRP A 350 5.92 -16.28 -15.92
N SER A 351 7.23 -16.43 -16.01
CA SER A 351 8.11 -16.34 -14.84
C SER A 351 8.30 -14.88 -14.39
N LEU A 352 7.26 -14.13 -14.00
CA LEU A 352 7.49 -12.93 -13.18
C LEU A 352 7.86 -13.37 -11.76
N SER A 353 9.06 -13.93 -11.62
CA SER A 353 9.68 -14.14 -10.32
C SER A 353 9.95 -12.78 -9.70
N ARG A 354 9.59 -12.65 -8.42
CA ARG A 354 10.07 -11.55 -7.61
C ARG A 354 10.42 -12.00 -6.20
N LEU A 355 11.70 -11.82 -5.91
CA LEU A 355 12.42 -11.78 -4.63
C LEU A 355 12.96 -10.34 -4.53
N ASP A 356 13.06 -9.65 -3.40
CA ASP A 356 12.88 -9.96 -1.98
C ASP A 356 12.04 -8.86 -1.31
#